data_AF-A0A942SHB9-F1
#
_entry.id   AF-A0A942SHB9-F1
#
_cell.length_a   1.000
_cell.length_b   1.000
_cell.length_c   1.000
_cell.angle_alpha   90.00
_cell.angle_beta   90.00
_cell.angle_gamma   90.00
#
_symmetry.space_group_name_H-M   'P 1'
#
loop_
_entity.id
_entity.type
_entity.pdbx_description
1 polymer ?
#
loop_
_entity_poly.entity_id
_entity_poly.type
_entity_poly.pdbx_seq_one_letter_code
_entity_poly.pdbx_strand_id
1 'polypeptide(L)'
;MFYPESYTIACQLFYRLLGFIYFFAFGAFLFQIRGLIGIRGILPLKEHLNSLKNYPLRKRLHYAPTLFWINSSNTALMGLTSLGVISSIFLMLGWHPAVQLFLLYFLYLSIVGGGQDFLAFGWEGFLLEMTVHAFFMSLTPVPCHLIWASANLLLFRFHFQAGAVKLLSNDPSWRNLTAIAYHYQTQPLPNTIAWYAHKLPLWFHKTSVLFMFFAELIAPFGAFLGEKTRLITFIVLVFLQYGIWLTGNFSFLNHLTAIFCMILLNNRILSPILTTPIEGVEPSLYLVSFINGVGGILLLLQCLRLWNVFFPHPFAEKFFRYIAPFHLVNRYGIFAVMTTKRFEIVIEGSQDGFHWEEYLFRYKPSEVTRRPRRISPYQPRLDWQAWFLPFTQYGAEPWFKNFLVHLLKGTPDVTALLRKNPFPSAPPRYIRSVIYNYTFTSYEERQKNGCWWNRTFIAEYGPVMHLKDK
;
A
#
# COMPACT_ATOMS: atom_id res chain seq x y z
N MET A 1 -25.59 19.77 -11.57
CA MET A 1 -24.74 18.82 -12.36
C MET A 1 -23.67 18.14 -11.49
N PHE A 2 -23.99 17.92 -10.20
CA PHE A 2 -23.26 17.08 -9.23
C PHE A 2 -24.31 16.30 -8.44
N TYR A 3 -25.25 15.69 -9.18
CA TYR A 3 -26.44 15.02 -8.66
C TYR A 3 -26.07 13.55 -8.43
N PRO A 4 -25.98 13.09 -7.17
CA PRO A 4 -25.57 11.71 -6.86
C PRO A 4 -26.49 10.67 -7.51
N GLU A 5 -27.74 11.01 -7.82
CA GLU A 5 -28.70 10.16 -8.53
C GLU A 5 -28.16 9.67 -9.88
N SER A 6 -27.30 10.48 -10.51
CA SER A 6 -26.71 10.17 -11.83
C SER A 6 -25.54 9.19 -11.76
N TYR A 7 -25.14 8.71 -10.58
CA TYR A 7 -23.92 7.89 -10.39
C TYR A 7 -24.16 6.59 -9.57
N THR A 8 -25.42 6.20 -9.39
CA THR A 8 -25.79 5.02 -8.58
C THR A 8 -25.21 3.70 -9.10
N ILE A 9 -25.16 3.48 -10.41
CA ILE A 9 -24.58 2.26 -11.01
C ILE A 9 -23.08 2.19 -10.72
N ALA A 10 -22.39 3.33 -10.85
CA ALA A 10 -20.98 3.44 -10.54
C ALA A 10 -20.69 3.11 -9.06
N CYS A 11 -21.51 3.59 -8.13
CA CYS A 11 -21.37 3.28 -6.71
C CYS A 11 -21.54 1.79 -6.41
N GLN A 12 -22.57 1.14 -6.97
CA GLN A 12 -22.78 -0.30 -6.75
C GLN A 12 -21.63 -1.14 -7.31
N LEU A 13 -21.15 -0.79 -8.51
CA LEU A 13 -19.98 -1.44 -9.10
C LEU A 13 -18.72 -1.20 -8.25
N PHE A 14 -18.53 0.03 -7.78
CA PHE A 14 -17.42 0.41 -6.90
C PHE A 14 -17.38 -0.47 -5.65
N TYR A 15 -18.50 -0.70 -4.97
CA TYR A 15 -18.54 -1.56 -3.78
C TYR A 15 -18.09 -2.99 -4.08
N ARG A 16 -18.61 -3.58 -5.16
CA ARG A 16 -18.26 -4.95 -5.57
C ARG A 16 -16.79 -5.07 -5.92
N LEU A 17 -16.25 -4.10 -6.67
CA LEU A 17 -14.83 -4.04 -7.03
C LEU A 17 -13.93 -3.75 -5.81
N LEU A 18 -14.42 -3.03 -4.81
CA LEU A 18 -13.71 -2.86 -3.53
C LEU A 18 -13.60 -4.20 -2.79
N GLY A 19 -14.62 -5.07 -2.89
CA GLY A 19 -14.54 -6.47 -2.44
C GLY A 19 -13.38 -7.22 -3.10
N PHE A 20 -13.16 -7.04 -4.40
CA PHE A 20 -12.02 -7.65 -5.11
C PHE A 20 -10.67 -7.16 -4.58
N ILE A 21 -10.55 -5.87 -4.23
CA ILE A 21 -9.33 -5.35 -3.58
C ILE A 21 -9.13 -6.00 -2.21
N TYR A 22 -10.18 -6.07 -1.40
CA TYR A 22 -10.13 -6.71 -0.08
C TYR A 22 -9.75 -8.19 -0.16
N PHE A 23 -10.21 -8.91 -1.19
CA PHE A 23 -9.84 -10.31 -1.41
C PHE A 23 -8.33 -10.47 -1.52
N PHE A 24 -7.64 -9.64 -2.31
CA PHE A 24 -6.18 -9.68 -2.40
C PHE A 24 -5.50 -9.13 -1.15
N ALA A 25 -6.05 -8.08 -0.55
CA ALA A 25 -5.49 -7.47 0.65
C ALA A 25 -5.46 -8.45 1.84
N PHE A 26 -6.55 -9.18 2.08
CA PHE A 26 -6.60 -10.25 3.10
C PHE A 26 -5.93 -11.54 2.63
N GLY A 27 -6.15 -11.95 1.38
CA GLY A 27 -5.56 -13.17 0.82
C GLY A 27 -4.04 -13.20 0.93
N ALA A 28 -3.37 -12.04 0.79
CA ALA A 28 -1.94 -11.94 0.98
C ALA A 28 -1.47 -12.31 2.39
N PHE A 29 -2.29 -12.09 3.41
CA PHE A 29 -1.97 -12.40 4.81
C PHE A 29 -2.08 -13.88 5.15
N LEU A 30 -2.89 -14.66 4.41
CA LEU A 30 -2.98 -16.11 4.61
C LEU A 30 -1.62 -16.81 4.53
N PHE A 31 -0.70 -16.24 3.75
CA PHE A 31 0.64 -16.78 3.52
C PHE A 31 1.75 -16.12 4.35
N GLN A 32 1.49 -14.94 4.92
CA GLN A 32 2.54 -14.09 5.49
C GLN A 32 2.33 -13.79 6.97
N ILE A 33 1.08 -13.73 7.47
CA ILE A 33 0.77 -13.12 8.77
C ILE A 33 1.48 -13.81 9.94
N ARG A 34 1.68 -15.14 9.86
CA ARG A 34 2.39 -15.92 10.89
C ARG A 34 3.88 -15.57 10.95
N GLY A 35 4.53 -15.44 9.81
CA GLY A 35 5.94 -15.06 9.73
C GLY A 35 6.18 -13.59 10.09
N LEU A 36 5.21 -12.71 9.81
CA LEU A 36 5.35 -11.29 10.10
C LEU A 36 5.06 -10.96 11.57
N ILE A 37 3.85 -11.27 12.04
CA ILE A 37 3.36 -10.83 13.36
C ILE A 37 2.80 -11.99 14.22
N GLY A 38 2.95 -13.23 13.79
CA GLY A 38 2.56 -14.41 14.56
C GLY A 38 3.35 -14.56 15.86
N ILE A 39 3.00 -15.57 16.65
CA ILE A 39 3.63 -15.84 17.97
C ILE A 39 5.16 -16.00 17.87
N ARG A 40 5.65 -16.52 16.74
CA ARG A 40 7.09 -16.66 16.42
C ARG A 40 7.48 -15.84 15.18
N GLY A 41 6.67 -14.84 14.81
CA GLY A 41 6.95 -13.97 13.69
C GLY A 41 8.04 -12.95 14.01
N ILE A 42 8.47 -12.18 13.00
CA ILE A 42 9.51 -11.17 13.12
C ILE A 42 9.17 -10.09 14.16
N LEU A 43 7.90 -9.68 14.22
CA LEU A 43 7.37 -8.70 15.16
C LEU A 43 6.13 -9.27 15.88
N PRO A 44 6.30 -10.14 16.88
CA PRO A 44 5.17 -10.83 17.50
C PRO A 44 4.10 -9.87 18.05
N LEU A 45 2.87 -9.99 17.55
CA LEU A 45 1.77 -9.10 17.94
C LEU A 45 1.49 -9.11 19.44
N LYS A 46 1.61 -10.29 20.07
CA LYS A 46 1.39 -10.43 21.52
C LYS A 46 2.37 -9.59 22.34
N GLU A 47 3.62 -9.50 21.92
CA GLU A 47 4.65 -8.68 22.58
C GLU A 47 4.35 -7.19 22.41
N HIS A 48 3.95 -6.79 21.21
CA HIS A 48 3.51 -5.42 20.93
C HIS A 48 2.30 -5.01 21.80
N LEU A 49 1.25 -5.82 21.86
CA LEU A 49 0.09 -5.52 22.70
C LEU A 49 0.43 -5.52 24.19
N ASN A 50 1.37 -6.38 24.62
CA ASN A 50 1.84 -6.41 26.00
C ASN A 50 2.61 -5.14 26.38
N SER A 51 3.47 -4.59 25.50
CA SER A 51 4.20 -3.35 25.78
C SER A 51 3.26 -2.15 25.97
N LEU A 52 2.10 -2.18 25.31
CA LEU A 52 1.05 -1.17 25.45
C LEU A 52 0.18 -1.31 26.71
N LYS A 53 0.28 -2.42 27.47
CA LYS A 53 -0.56 -2.63 28.68
C LYS A 53 -0.30 -1.64 29.80
N ASN A 54 0.89 -1.02 29.81
CA ASN A 54 1.25 0.01 30.78
C ASN A 54 0.49 1.32 30.59
N TYR A 55 -0.17 1.51 29.43
CA TYR A 55 -1.03 2.66 29.20
C TYR A 55 -2.48 2.40 29.67
N PRO A 56 -3.20 3.46 30.12
CA PRO A 56 -4.64 3.37 30.41
C PRO A 56 -5.43 2.76 29.23
N LEU A 57 -6.52 2.06 29.53
CA LEU A 57 -7.35 1.34 28.54
C LEU A 57 -7.68 2.19 27.30
N ARG A 58 -8.11 3.45 27.50
CA ARG A 58 -8.43 4.37 26.40
C ARG A 58 -7.22 4.64 25.50
N LYS A 59 -6.03 4.83 26.06
CA LYS A 59 -4.80 5.12 25.30
C LYS A 59 -4.29 3.90 24.54
N ARG A 60 -4.31 2.71 25.15
CA ARG A 60 -3.84 1.49 24.46
C ARG A 60 -4.77 1.07 23.31
N LEU A 61 -6.09 1.19 23.48
CA LEU A 61 -7.05 0.94 22.40
C LEU A 61 -6.96 1.98 21.28
N HIS A 62 -6.56 3.20 21.62
CA HIS A 62 -6.31 4.25 20.65
C HIS A 62 -5.03 4.03 19.83
N TYR A 63 -3.94 3.60 20.47
CA TYR A 63 -2.69 3.32 19.76
C TYR A 63 -2.76 2.07 18.89
N ALA A 64 -3.52 1.06 19.32
CA ALA A 64 -3.76 -0.15 18.55
C ALA A 64 -5.27 -0.45 18.52
N PRO A 65 -6.04 0.16 17.61
CA PRO A 65 -7.46 -0.11 17.43
C PRO A 65 -7.64 -1.46 16.74
N THR A 66 -7.53 -2.55 17.50
CA THR A 66 -7.53 -3.91 16.96
C THR A 66 -8.37 -4.88 17.77
N LEU A 67 -9.03 -5.82 17.10
CA LEU A 67 -9.74 -6.93 17.74
C LEU A 67 -8.78 -7.93 18.43
N PHE A 68 -7.48 -7.89 18.11
CA PHE A 68 -6.49 -8.81 18.67
C PHE A 68 -6.18 -8.59 20.16
N TRP A 69 -6.75 -7.56 20.81
CA TRP A 69 -6.77 -7.44 22.27
C TRP A 69 -7.51 -8.60 22.94
N ILE A 70 -8.49 -9.20 22.26
CA ILE A 70 -9.24 -10.37 22.75
C ILE A 70 -8.37 -11.63 22.65
N ASN A 71 -7.78 -11.86 21.47
CA ASN A 71 -6.93 -13.00 21.21
C ASN A 71 -5.93 -12.67 20.09
N SER A 72 -4.63 -12.83 20.37
CA SER A 72 -3.52 -12.59 19.44
C SER A 72 -2.77 -13.86 19.03
N SER A 73 -3.41 -15.03 19.17
CA SER A 73 -2.85 -16.32 18.72
C SER A 73 -2.79 -16.43 17.19
N ASN A 74 -1.97 -17.36 16.69
CA ASN A 74 -1.92 -17.67 15.25
C ASN A 74 -3.29 -18.10 14.69
N THR A 75 -4.11 -18.80 15.48
CA THR A 75 -5.47 -19.18 15.10
C THR A 75 -6.37 -17.95 14.94
N ALA A 76 -6.29 -17.00 15.87
CA ALA A 76 -7.05 -15.75 15.77
C ALA A 76 -6.62 -14.89 14.57
N LEU A 77 -5.31 -14.77 14.34
CA LEU A 77 -4.75 -14.07 13.17
C LEU A 77 -5.28 -14.66 11.85
N MET A 78 -5.23 -15.99 11.72
CA MET A 78 -5.74 -16.68 10.53
C MET A 78 -7.26 -16.60 10.42
N GLY A 79 -7.98 -16.78 11.53
CA GLY A 79 -9.44 -16.69 11.56
C GLY A 79 -9.96 -15.32 11.11
N LEU A 80 -9.37 -14.23 11.62
CA LEU A 80 -9.69 -12.87 11.21
C LEU A 80 -9.39 -12.64 9.72
N THR A 81 -8.24 -13.14 9.26
CA THR A 81 -7.85 -13.03 7.85
C THR A 81 -8.82 -13.78 6.94
N SER A 82 -9.18 -15.01 7.28
CA SER A 82 -10.14 -15.83 6.52
C SER A 82 -11.53 -15.20 6.52
N LEU A 83 -11.98 -14.63 7.64
CA LEU A 83 -13.25 -13.91 7.71
C LEU A 83 -13.24 -12.68 6.79
N GLY A 84 -12.12 -11.95 6.72
CA GLY A 84 -11.93 -10.86 5.77
C GLY A 84 -12.04 -11.32 4.31
N VAL A 85 -11.42 -12.45 3.96
CA VAL A 85 -11.56 -13.05 2.62
C VAL A 85 -13.02 -13.41 2.32
N ILE A 86 -13.72 -14.07 3.24
CA ILE A 86 -15.13 -14.47 3.03
C ILE A 86 -16.03 -13.23 2.86
N SER A 87 -15.90 -12.24 3.75
CA SER A 87 -16.66 -10.99 3.66
C SER A 87 -16.37 -10.23 2.36
N SER A 88 -15.13 -10.27 1.87
CA SER A 88 -14.76 -9.67 0.59
C SER A 88 -15.46 -10.33 -0.60
N ILE A 89 -15.62 -11.65 -0.59
CA ILE A 89 -16.36 -12.40 -1.62
C ILE A 89 -17.84 -12.04 -1.57
N PHE A 90 -18.44 -11.98 -0.38
CA PHE A 90 -19.84 -11.53 -0.25
C PHE A 90 -20.05 -10.10 -0.76
N LEU A 91 -19.10 -9.20 -0.51
CA LEU A 91 -19.15 -7.85 -1.06
C LEU A 91 -19.05 -7.85 -2.60
N MET A 92 -18.18 -8.67 -3.19
CA MET A 92 -18.08 -8.84 -4.65
C MET A 92 -19.40 -9.31 -5.27
N LEU A 93 -20.09 -10.23 -4.59
CA LEU A 93 -21.41 -10.72 -4.98
C LEU A 93 -22.53 -9.70 -4.74
N GLY A 94 -22.24 -8.58 -4.07
CA GLY A 94 -23.21 -7.55 -3.72
C GLY A 94 -24.13 -7.92 -2.55
N TRP A 95 -23.75 -8.91 -1.73
CA TRP A 95 -24.58 -9.37 -0.62
C TRP A 95 -24.42 -8.48 0.62
N HIS A 96 -25.46 -7.70 0.92
CA HIS A 96 -25.51 -6.69 2.00
C HIS A 96 -24.26 -5.79 2.07
N PRO A 97 -24.00 -4.95 1.06
CA PRO A 97 -22.76 -4.17 0.97
C PRO A 97 -22.42 -3.37 2.24
N ALA A 98 -23.41 -2.72 2.87
CA ALA A 98 -23.19 -1.97 4.10
C ALA A 98 -22.64 -2.84 5.24
N VAL A 99 -23.16 -4.06 5.42
CA VAL A 99 -22.68 -5.00 6.44
C VAL A 99 -21.25 -5.43 6.13
N GLN A 100 -20.98 -5.80 4.88
CA GLN A 100 -19.64 -6.26 4.50
C GLN A 100 -18.60 -5.13 4.61
N LEU A 101 -18.93 -3.91 4.20
CA LEU A 101 -18.03 -2.76 4.30
C LEU A 101 -17.73 -2.40 5.76
N PHE A 102 -18.73 -2.47 6.64
CA PHE A 102 -18.53 -2.30 8.08
C PHE A 102 -17.59 -3.37 8.64
N LEU A 103 -17.84 -4.65 8.34
CA LEU A 103 -16.99 -5.76 8.78
C LEU A 103 -15.56 -5.62 8.25
N LEU A 104 -15.40 -5.42 6.94
CA LEU A 104 -14.10 -5.29 6.28
C LEU A 104 -13.27 -4.13 6.85
N TYR A 105 -13.91 -3.00 7.17
CA TYR A 105 -13.24 -1.88 7.83
C TYR A 105 -12.62 -2.31 9.17
N PHE A 106 -13.40 -2.89 10.09
CA PHE A 106 -12.90 -3.27 11.42
C PHE A 106 -11.91 -4.44 11.38
N LEU A 107 -12.13 -5.42 10.50
CA LEU A 107 -11.20 -6.53 10.32
C LEU A 107 -9.86 -6.01 9.77
N TYR A 108 -9.88 -5.16 8.75
CA TYR A 108 -8.65 -4.65 8.14
C TYR A 108 -7.94 -3.65 9.06
N LEU A 109 -8.69 -2.77 9.74
CA LEU A 109 -8.18 -1.89 10.78
C LEU A 109 -7.47 -2.68 11.89
N SER A 110 -8.00 -3.86 12.24
CA SER A 110 -7.37 -4.73 13.24
C SER A 110 -6.01 -5.25 12.80
N ILE A 111 -5.86 -5.59 11.51
CA ILE A 111 -4.57 -5.99 10.95
C ILE A 111 -3.62 -4.79 10.87
N VAL A 112 -4.09 -3.63 10.40
CA VAL A 112 -3.28 -2.42 10.30
C VAL A 112 -2.79 -1.98 11.69
N GLY A 113 -3.67 -1.90 12.68
CA GLY A 113 -3.35 -1.51 14.04
C GLY A 113 -2.46 -2.50 14.80
N GLY A 114 -2.37 -3.76 14.36
CA GLY A 114 -1.45 -4.77 14.93
C GLY A 114 -0.21 -5.05 14.07
N GLY A 115 -0.19 -4.57 12.83
CA GLY A 115 0.77 -4.99 11.81
C GLY A 115 2.14 -4.33 11.89
N GLN A 116 2.30 -3.31 12.75
CA GLN A 116 3.56 -2.62 13.01
C GLN A 116 4.23 -2.15 11.70
N ASP A 117 5.55 -2.31 11.57
CA ASP A 117 6.33 -1.84 10.42
C ASP A 117 5.85 -2.44 9.08
N PHE A 118 5.32 -3.68 9.11
CA PHE A 118 4.86 -4.34 7.90
C PHE A 118 3.55 -3.80 7.35
N LEU A 119 2.86 -2.90 8.06
CA LEU A 119 1.56 -2.30 7.70
C LEU A 119 1.62 -0.76 7.62
N ALA A 120 2.81 -0.18 7.56
CA ALA A 120 3.03 1.26 7.55
C ALA A 120 2.97 1.89 6.14
N PHE A 121 2.28 1.27 5.17
CA PHE A 121 2.27 1.74 3.78
C PHE A 121 1.05 2.63 3.48
N GLY A 122 1.21 3.57 2.55
CA GLY A 122 0.18 4.57 2.28
C GLY A 122 -1.16 4.01 1.73
N TRP A 123 -1.14 2.83 1.10
CA TRP A 123 -2.35 2.24 0.51
C TRP A 123 -3.28 1.58 1.53
N GLU A 124 -2.80 1.19 2.72
CA GLU A 124 -3.69 0.65 3.76
C GLU A 124 -4.61 1.74 4.30
N GLY A 125 -4.05 2.91 4.60
CA GLY A 125 -4.84 4.07 5.02
C GLY A 125 -5.81 4.51 3.93
N PHE A 126 -5.40 4.49 2.66
CA PHE A 126 -6.29 4.82 1.55
C PHE A 126 -7.46 3.84 1.40
N LEU A 127 -7.20 2.53 1.53
CA LEU A 127 -8.25 1.50 1.50
C LEU A 127 -9.27 1.70 2.64
N LEU A 128 -8.80 1.99 3.86
CA LEU A 128 -9.67 2.25 5.01
C LEU A 128 -10.50 3.54 4.83
N GLU A 129 -9.88 4.64 4.39
CA GLU A 129 -10.57 5.91 4.14
C GLU A 129 -11.65 5.76 3.05
N MET A 130 -11.34 5.04 1.97
CA MET A 130 -12.31 4.71 0.92
C MET A 130 -13.45 3.82 1.44
N THR A 131 -13.15 2.88 2.33
CA THR A 131 -14.15 1.95 2.88
C THR A 131 -15.13 2.65 3.81
N VAL A 132 -14.68 3.66 4.57
CA VAL A 132 -15.56 4.53 5.36
C VAL A 132 -16.54 5.27 4.43
N HIS A 133 -16.05 5.85 3.34
CA HIS A 133 -16.92 6.51 2.36
C HIS A 133 -17.89 5.52 1.70
N ALA A 134 -17.39 4.36 1.26
CA ALA A 134 -18.20 3.31 0.67
C ALA A 134 -19.33 2.85 1.61
N PHE A 135 -19.01 2.64 2.90
CA PHE A 135 -19.98 2.25 3.92
C PHE A 135 -21.13 3.25 3.99
N PHE A 136 -20.85 4.54 4.22
CA PHE A 136 -21.89 5.56 4.31
C PHE A 136 -22.66 5.76 3.00
N MET A 137 -21.99 5.70 1.85
CA MET A 137 -22.67 5.77 0.55
C MET A 137 -23.57 4.55 0.30
N SER A 138 -23.27 3.39 0.87
CA SER A 138 -24.05 2.15 0.69
C SER A 138 -25.30 2.05 1.58
N LEU A 139 -25.47 2.94 2.57
CA LEU A 139 -26.63 2.96 3.47
C LEU A 139 -27.90 3.50 2.82
N THR A 140 -27.79 4.09 1.63
CA THR A 140 -28.89 4.69 0.87
C THR A 140 -28.78 4.30 -0.60
N PRO A 141 -29.90 4.16 -1.33
CA PRO A 141 -29.84 3.82 -2.77
C PRO A 141 -29.12 4.89 -3.60
N VAL A 142 -29.27 6.16 -3.20
CA VAL A 142 -28.59 7.32 -3.78
C VAL A 142 -27.67 7.92 -2.72
N PRO A 143 -26.36 8.08 -2.99
CA PRO A 143 -25.44 8.68 -2.02
C PRO A 143 -25.88 10.08 -1.60
N CYS A 144 -25.87 10.38 -0.31
CA CYS A 144 -26.19 11.74 0.16
C CYS A 144 -25.15 12.76 -0.33
N HIS A 145 -25.57 14.01 -0.54
CA HIS A 145 -24.73 15.03 -1.18
C HIS A 145 -23.39 15.29 -0.49
N LEU A 146 -23.35 15.38 0.85
CA LEU A 146 -22.11 15.71 1.56
C LEU A 146 -21.13 14.55 1.61
N ILE A 147 -21.60 13.30 1.76
CA ILE A 147 -20.73 12.13 1.67
C ILE A 147 -20.19 11.95 0.25
N TRP A 148 -21.01 12.24 -0.76
CA TRP A 148 -20.60 12.24 -2.17
C TRP A 148 -19.54 13.31 -2.46
N ALA A 149 -19.74 14.54 -1.98
CA ALA A 149 -18.75 15.61 -2.07
C ALA A 149 -17.43 15.22 -1.40
N SER A 150 -17.51 14.63 -0.21
CA SER A 150 -16.36 14.09 0.53
C SER A 150 -15.63 13.02 -0.29
N ALA A 151 -16.31 12.05 -0.91
CA ALA A 151 -15.68 11.03 -1.74
C ALA A 151 -14.95 11.63 -2.97
N ASN A 152 -15.53 12.63 -3.63
CA ASN A 152 -14.87 13.32 -4.75
C ASN A 152 -13.65 14.13 -4.26
N LEU A 153 -13.73 14.75 -3.08
CA LEU A 153 -12.58 15.41 -2.46
C LEU A 153 -11.48 14.41 -2.10
N LEU A 154 -11.81 13.20 -1.65
CA LEU A 154 -10.82 12.16 -1.37
C LEU A 154 -10.06 11.78 -2.63
N LEU A 155 -10.77 11.57 -3.74
CA LEU A 155 -10.17 11.26 -5.05
C LEU A 155 -9.23 12.39 -5.48
N PHE A 156 -9.71 13.63 -5.39
CA PHE A 156 -8.88 14.81 -5.66
C PHE A 156 -7.63 14.83 -4.76
N ARG A 157 -7.80 14.69 -3.45
CA ARG A 157 -6.73 14.83 -2.44
C ARG A 157 -5.65 13.78 -2.64
N PHE A 158 -6.03 12.54 -2.97
CA PHE A 158 -5.09 11.45 -3.24
C PHE A 158 -4.14 11.81 -4.39
N HIS A 159 -4.68 12.19 -5.55
CA HIS A 159 -3.87 12.52 -6.73
C HIS A 159 -3.13 13.85 -6.58
N PHE A 160 -3.84 14.89 -6.11
CA PHE A 160 -3.28 16.23 -5.97
C PHE A 160 -2.12 16.27 -4.98
N GLN A 161 -2.25 15.62 -3.82
CA GLN A 161 -1.14 15.54 -2.88
C GLN A 161 0.02 14.72 -3.44
N ALA A 162 -0.23 13.65 -4.19
CA ALA A 162 0.83 12.87 -4.83
C ALA A 162 1.70 13.71 -5.78
N GLY A 163 1.11 14.63 -6.54
CA GLY A 163 1.84 15.57 -7.38
C GLY A 163 2.49 16.71 -6.57
N ALA A 164 1.74 17.28 -5.63
CA ALA A 164 2.18 18.45 -4.87
C ALA A 164 3.44 18.16 -4.05
N VAL A 165 3.54 17.01 -3.40
CA VAL A 165 4.73 16.66 -2.61
C VAL A 165 6.01 16.56 -3.44
N LYS A 166 5.91 16.26 -4.74
CA LYS A 166 7.06 16.20 -5.66
C LYS A 166 7.63 17.58 -5.98
N LEU A 167 6.75 18.60 -6.01
CA LEU A 167 7.18 19.99 -6.16
C LEU A 167 7.68 20.56 -4.84
N LEU A 168 6.95 20.30 -3.74
CA LEU A 168 7.27 20.78 -2.40
C LEU A 168 8.56 20.17 -1.82
N SER A 169 8.99 18.99 -2.28
CA SER A 169 10.24 18.36 -1.84
C SER A 169 11.49 19.10 -2.33
N ASN A 170 11.36 19.96 -3.34
CA ASN A 170 12.48 20.63 -4.01
C ASN A 170 13.52 19.67 -4.62
N ASP A 171 13.15 18.41 -4.88
CA ASP A 171 14.03 17.43 -5.51
C ASP A 171 14.40 17.88 -6.95
N PRO A 172 15.70 17.99 -7.29
CA PRO A 172 16.12 18.42 -8.61
C PRO A 172 15.65 17.51 -9.76
N SER A 173 15.45 16.21 -9.50
CA SER A 173 15.03 15.24 -10.52
C SER A 173 13.59 15.50 -10.97
N TRP A 174 12.72 15.94 -10.07
CA TRP A 174 11.35 16.35 -10.42
C TRP A 174 11.36 17.65 -11.21
N ARG A 175 12.14 18.65 -10.78
CA ARG A 175 12.26 19.95 -11.47
C ARG A 175 12.86 19.82 -12.88
N ASN A 176 13.83 18.93 -13.06
CA ASN A 176 14.49 18.67 -14.34
C ASN A 176 13.78 17.62 -15.22
N LEU A 177 12.63 17.10 -14.76
CA LEU A 177 11.81 16.10 -15.45
C LEU A 177 12.52 14.75 -15.67
N THR A 178 13.54 14.42 -14.87
CA THR A 178 14.35 13.20 -15.01
C THR A 178 14.00 12.11 -14.00
N ALA A 179 13.16 12.41 -13.00
CA ALA A 179 12.84 11.48 -11.91
C ALA A 179 12.41 10.08 -12.35
N ILE A 180 11.54 9.98 -13.38
CA ILE A 180 11.06 8.69 -13.90
C ILE A 180 12.19 7.86 -14.54
N ALA A 181 13.23 8.50 -15.08
CA ALA A 181 14.38 7.79 -15.66
C ALA A 181 15.09 6.94 -14.59
N TYR A 182 15.16 7.41 -13.35
CA TYR A 182 15.67 6.62 -12.22
C TYR A 182 14.64 5.64 -11.67
N HIS A 183 13.39 6.09 -11.54
CA HIS A 183 12.34 5.39 -10.81
C HIS A 183 12.10 3.95 -11.28
N TYR A 184 12.16 3.69 -12.59
CA TYR A 184 11.95 2.32 -13.11
C TYR A 184 12.86 1.28 -12.47
N GLN A 185 14.11 1.64 -12.17
CA GLN A 185 15.08 0.75 -11.54
C GLN A 185 15.01 0.83 -10.01
N THR A 186 14.86 2.03 -9.45
CA THR A 186 15.03 2.28 -8.02
C THR A 186 13.76 2.09 -7.19
N GLN A 187 12.59 2.00 -7.83
CA GLN A 187 11.32 1.68 -7.17
C GLN A 187 11.40 0.38 -6.36
N PRO A 188 10.51 0.15 -5.37
CA PRO A 188 10.76 -0.92 -4.39
C PRO A 188 10.76 -2.32 -5.00
N LEU A 189 9.75 -2.67 -5.81
CA LEU A 189 9.72 -3.92 -6.57
C LEU A 189 9.49 -3.67 -8.07
N PRO A 190 10.56 -3.50 -8.85
CA PRO A 190 10.45 -3.33 -10.28
C PRO A 190 10.00 -4.64 -10.95
N ASN A 191 9.38 -4.51 -12.12
CA ASN A 191 8.93 -5.64 -12.93
C ASN A 191 9.66 -5.69 -14.28
N THR A 192 9.36 -6.69 -15.12
CA THR A 192 10.03 -6.83 -16.41
C THR A 192 9.84 -5.61 -17.32
N ILE A 193 8.64 -5.03 -17.34
CA ILE A 193 8.37 -3.87 -18.19
C ILE A 193 9.18 -2.67 -17.73
N ALA A 194 9.40 -2.52 -16.42
CA ALA A 194 10.31 -1.49 -15.89
C ALA A 194 11.71 -1.57 -16.50
N TRP A 195 12.26 -2.79 -16.68
CA TRP A 195 13.58 -3.00 -17.28
C TRP A 195 13.63 -2.53 -18.74
N TYR A 196 12.55 -2.72 -19.51
CA TYR A 196 12.44 -2.23 -20.89
C TYR A 196 12.19 -0.72 -20.92
N ALA A 197 11.26 -0.24 -20.08
CA ALA A 197 10.90 1.17 -19.97
C ALA A 197 12.11 2.03 -19.59
N HIS A 198 12.99 1.55 -18.69
CA HIS A 198 14.22 2.23 -18.29
C HIS A 198 15.20 2.52 -19.44
N LYS A 199 15.05 1.84 -20.59
CA LYS A 199 15.91 2.01 -21.77
C LYS A 199 15.32 2.95 -22.81
N LEU A 200 14.11 3.48 -22.56
CA LEU A 200 13.51 4.46 -23.44
C LEU A 200 14.34 5.76 -23.41
N PRO A 201 14.33 6.54 -24.50
CA PRO A 201 15.10 7.77 -24.58
C PRO A 201 14.62 8.82 -23.56
N LEU A 202 15.52 9.72 -23.16
CA LEU A 202 15.24 10.71 -22.13
C LEU A 202 14.02 11.60 -22.43
N TRP A 203 13.74 11.92 -23.70
CA TRP A 203 12.54 12.69 -24.06
C TRP A 203 11.26 12.00 -23.60
N PHE A 204 11.18 10.66 -23.70
CA PHE A 204 10.02 9.89 -23.29
C PHE A 204 9.83 9.98 -21.77
N HIS A 205 10.92 9.91 -21.00
CA HIS A 205 10.88 10.07 -19.55
C HIS A 205 10.42 11.48 -19.15
N LYS A 206 10.95 12.52 -19.80
CA LYS A 206 10.54 13.91 -19.54
C LYS A 206 9.05 14.11 -19.85
N THR A 207 8.58 13.60 -20.99
CA THR A 207 7.15 13.65 -21.35
C THR A 207 6.29 12.86 -20.35
N SER A 208 6.78 11.73 -19.85
CA SER A 208 6.08 10.95 -18.82
C SER A 208 5.94 11.72 -17.51
N VAL A 209 6.98 12.47 -17.10
CA VAL A 209 6.91 13.34 -15.91
C VAL A 209 5.92 14.49 -16.12
N LEU A 210 5.92 15.12 -17.30
CA LEU A 210 4.95 16.17 -17.64
C LEU A 210 3.51 15.64 -17.62
N PHE A 211 3.27 14.48 -18.23
CA PHE A 211 1.96 13.83 -18.20
C PHE A 211 1.54 13.49 -16.78
N MET A 212 2.44 12.92 -15.96
CA MET A 212 2.18 12.64 -14.55
C MET A 212 1.81 13.91 -13.79
N PHE A 213 2.53 15.02 -13.96
CA PHE A 213 2.17 16.29 -13.32
C PHE A 213 0.82 16.82 -13.78
N PHE A 214 0.49 16.73 -15.08
CA PHE A 214 -0.84 17.06 -15.56
C PHE A 214 -1.92 16.18 -14.89
N ALA A 215 -1.71 14.87 -14.86
CA ALA A 215 -2.65 13.90 -14.31
C ALA A 215 -2.80 14.00 -12.78
N GLU A 216 -1.75 14.39 -12.06
CA GLU A 216 -1.78 14.52 -10.60
C GLU A 216 -2.16 15.93 -10.12
N LEU A 217 -1.80 16.99 -10.83
CA LEU A 217 -2.02 18.38 -10.38
C LEU A 217 -3.18 19.09 -11.07
N ILE A 218 -3.54 18.71 -12.30
CA ILE A 218 -4.53 19.43 -13.10
C ILE A 218 -5.80 18.59 -13.29
N ALA A 219 -5.65 17.36 -13.80
CA ALA A 219 -6.78 16.47 -14.08
C ALA A 219 -7.74 16.27 -12.88
N PRO A 220 -7.28 16.16 -11.61
CA PRO A 220 -8.19 15.90 -10.50
C PRO A 220 -9.23 17.01 -10.27
N PHE A 221 -8.96 18.26 -10.68
CA PHE A 221 -9.95 19.34 -10.62
C PHE A 221 -11.20 19.02 -11.46
N GLY A 222 -11.04 18.25 -12.53
CA GLY A 222 -12.15 17.79 -13.37
C GLY A 222 -13.15 16.89 -12.65
N ALA A 223 -12.82 16.36 -11.46
CA ALA A 223 -13.78 15.68 -10.60
C ALA A 223 -14.92 16.61 -10.14
N PHE A 224 -14.72 17.92 -10.06
CA PHE A 224 -15.76 18.87 -9.62
C PHE A 224 -16.51 19.56 -10.77
N LEU A 225 -16.19 19.20 -12.00
CA LEU A 225 -16.74 19.83 -13.21
C LEU A 225 -17.85 18.97 -13.83
N GLY A 226 -18.35 19.39 -15.01
CA GLY A 226 -19.43 18.70 -15.72
C GLY A 226 -19.09 17.28 -16.16
N GLU A 227 -20.12 16.54 -16.58
CA GLU A 227 -20.06 15.11 -16.92
C GLU A 227 -18.94 14.75 -17.91
N LYS A 228 -18.80 15.53 -18.99
CA LYS A 228 -17.75 15.32 -20.01
C LYS A 228 -16.34 15.41 -19.40
N THR A 229 -16.11 16.40 -18.53
CA THR A 229 -14.80 16.61 -17.89
C THR A 229 -14.51 15.54 -16.85
N ARG A 230 -15.53 15.05 -16.14
CA ARG A 230 -15.39 13.90 -15.22
C ARG A 230 -14.98 12.63 -15.96
N LEU A 231 -15.55 12.36 -17.15
CA LEU A 231 -15.13 11.25 -17.99
C LEU A 231 -13.68 11.38 -18.47
N ILE A 232 -13.27 12.57 -18.92
CA ILE A 232 -11.87 12.82 -19.30
C ILE A 232 -10.95 12.59 -18.10
N THR A 233 -11.33 13.09 -16.92
CA THR A 233 -10.59 12.89 -15.66
C THR A 233 -10.45 11.40 -15.33
N PHE A 234 -11.55 10.64 -15.43
CA PHE A 234 -11.52 9.18 -15.28
C PHE A 234 -10.48 8.54 -16.21
N ILE A 235 -10.54 8.84 -17.51
CA ILE A 235 -9.63 8.25 -18.50
C ILE A 235 -8.17 8.59 -18.17
N VAL A 236 -7.87 9.86 -17.88
CA VAL A 236 -6.51 10.32 -17.57
C VAL A 236 -5.97 9.65 -16.30
N LEU A 237 -6.76 9.63 -15.23
CA LEU A 237 -6.33 9.06 -13.94
C LEU A 237 -6.17 7.54 -14.04
N VAL A 238 -7.09 6.83 -14.70
CA VAL A 238 -7.00 5.39 -14.91
C VAL A 238 -5.79 5.05 -15.80
N PHE A 239 -5.55 5.82 -16.86
CA PHE A 239 -4.37 5.66 -17.71
C PHE A 239 -3.08 5.85 -16.90
N LEU A 240 -2.99 6.88 -16.04
CA LEU A 240 -1.86 7.07 -15.14
C LEU A 240 -1.67 5.84 -14.23
N GLN A 241 -2.73 5.37 -13.57
CA GLN A 241 -2.64 4.24 -12.64
C GLN A 241 -2.17 2.95 -13.32
N TYR A 242 -2.70 2.62 -14.49
CA TYR A 242 -2.27 1.43 -15.22
C TYR A 242 -0.90 1.60 -15.87
N GLY A 243 -0.48 2.81 -16.25
CA GLY A 243 0.90 3.09 -16.66
C GLY A 243 1.91 2.82 -15.52
N ILE A 244 1.59 3.28 -14.31
CA ILE A 244 2.39 3.00 -13.10
C ILE A 244 2.40 1.49 -12.82
N TRP A 245 1.24 0.83 -12.81
CA TRP A 245 1.15 -0.62 -12.57
C TRP A 245 1.90 -1.45 -13.64
N LEU A 246 1.82 -1.05 -14.91
CA LEU A 246 2.51 -1.76 -15.97
C LEU A 246 4.01 -1.80 -15.71
N THR A 247 4.58 -0.74 -15.14
CA THR A 247 6.01 -0.56 -14.94
C THR A 247 6.48 -0.76 -13.49
N GLY A 248 5.59 -1.10 -12.56
CA GLY A 248 5.93 -1.31 -11.15
C GLY A 248 5.05 -2.33 -10.44
N ASN A 249 5.21 -2.47 -9.13
CA ASN A 249 4.37 -3.33 -8.30
C ASN A 249 3.99 -2.62 -7.01
N PHE A 250 2.90 -1.83 -6.99
CA PHE A 250 2.50 -1.06 -5.81
C PHE A 250 1.34 -1.72 -5.07
N SER A 251 1.53 -2.96 -4.58
CA SER A 251 0.46 -3.68 -3.89
C SER A 251 -0.82 -3.74 -4.76
N PHE A 252 -1.98 -3.53 -4.16
CA PHE A 252 -3.26 -3.29 -4.81
C PHE A 252 -3.55 -1.81 -5.11
N LEU A 253 -2.62 -0.86 -4.85
CA LEU A 253 -2.89 0.57 -4.90
C LEU A 253 -3.40 1.06 -6.26
N ASN A 254 -2.73 0.71 -7.35
CA ASN A 254 -3.14 1.20 -8.68
C ASN A 254 -4.54 0.72 -9.06
N HIS A 255 -4.87 -0.53 -8.72
CA HIS A 255 -6.20 -1.10 -8.93
C HIS A 255 -7.23 -0.41 -8.03
N LEU A 256 -6.91 -0.20 -6.75
CA LEU A 256 -7.77 0.50 -5.80
C LEU A 256 -8.11 1.92 -6.28
N THR A 257 -7.11 2.67 -6.73
CA THR A 257 -7.29 4.03 -7.25
C THR A 257 -8.10 4.03 -8.54
N ALA A 258 -7.82 3.11 -9.49
CA ALA A 258 -8.60 3.01 -10.72
C ALA A 258 -10.07 2.65 -10.47
N ILE A 259 -10.32 1.73 -9.54
CA ILE A 259 -11.67 1.36 -9.07
C ILE A 259 -12.35 2.57 -8.41
N PHE A 260 -11.63 3.38 -7.63
CA PHE A 260 -12.22 4.57 -7.05
C PHE A 260 -12.60 5.62 -8.10
N CYS A 261 -11.82 5.74 -9.17
CA CYS A 261 -12.14 6.66 -10.28
C CYS A 261 -13.50 6.36 -10.92
N MET A 262 -14.03 5.14 -10.78
CA MET A 262 -15.36 4.78 -11.30
C MET A 262 -16.47 5.69 -10.78
N ILE A 263 -16.33 6.31 -9.60
CA ILE A 263 -17.32 7.30 -9.08
C ILE A 263 -17.50 8.51 -10.02
N LEU A 264 -16.59 8.71 -10.97
CA LEU A 264 -16.67 9.76 -11.98
C LEU A 264 -17.56 9.40 -13.18
N LEU A 265 -17.98 8.13 -13.33
CA LEU A 265 -18.75 7.65 -14.47
C LEU A 265 -20.25 7.79 -14.25
N ASN A 266 -20.92 8.53 -15.13
CA ASN A 266 -22.36 8.71 -15.11
C ASN A 266 -23.10 7.42 -15.50
N ASN A 267 -24.28 7.20 -14.92
CA ASN A 267 -25.21 6.13 -15.27
C ASN A 267 -25.46 6.03 -16.78
N ARG A 268 -25.52 7.14 -17.52
CA ARG A 268 -25.68 7.15 -18.99
C ARG A 268 -24.61 6.35 -19.73
N ILE A 269 -23.40 6.29 -19.19
CA ILE A 269 -22.26 5.57 -19.77
C ILE A 269 -22.33 4.08 -19.38
N LEU A 270 -22.82 3.78 -18.17
CA LEU A 270 -22.80 2.44 -17.60
C LEU A 270 -24.08 1.63 -17.88
N SER A 271 -25.24 2.27 -17.98
CA SER A 271 -26.54 1.62 -18.14
C SER A 271 -26.69 0.79 -19.42
N PRO A 272 -25.99 1.06 -20.55
CA PRO A 272 -26.03 0.17 -21.71
C PRO A 272 -25.30 -1.16 -21.48
N ILE A 273 -24.40 -1.23 -20.49
CA ILE A 273 -23.53 -2.39 -20.24
C ILE A 273 -23.95 -3.13 -18.96
N LEU A 274 -24.42 -2.38 -17.96
CA LEU A 274 -24.77 -2.87 -16.64
C LEU A 274 -26.16 -2.38 -16.26
N THR A 275 -27.12 -3.29 -16.26
CA THR A 275 -28.44 -3.06 -15.67
C THR A 275 -28.42 -3.54 -14.23
N THR A 276 -28.34 -2.60 -13.29
CA THR A 276 -28.53 -2.90 -11.87
C THR A 276 -29.89 -2.38 -11.43
N PRO A 277 -30.79 -3.25 -10.92
CA PRO A 277 -32.02 -2.79 -10.28
C PRO A 277 -31.64 -1.85 -9.14
N ILE A 278 -32.12 -0.61 -9.18
CA ILE A 278 -32.08 0.28 -8.02
C ILE A 278 -33.35 -0.03 -7.24
N GLU A 279 -33.36 -1.18 -6.58
CA GLU A 279 -34.41 -1.52 -5.61
C GLU A 279 -33.98 -0.97 -4.27
N GLY A 280 -34.76 -0.04 -3.73
CA GLY A 280 -34.47 0.57 -2.46
C GLY A 280 -35.70 1.23 -1.87
N VAL A 281 -35.95 0.95 -0.60
CA VAL A 281 -36.92 1.71 0.19
C VAL A 281 -36.41 3.14 0.33
N GLU A 282 -37.30 4.13 0.21
CA GLU A 282 -36.93 5.51 0.45
C GLU A 282 -36.34 5.66 1.87
N PRO A 283 -35.13 6.22 2.01
CA PRO A 283 -34.50 6.33 3.31
C PRO A 283 -35.22 7.36 4.18
N SER A 284 -35.30 7.10 5.48
CA SER A 284 -35.89 8.05 6.42
C SER A 284 -35.09 9.36 6.47
N LEU A 285 -35.79 10.48 6.72
CA LEU A 285 -35.16 11.80 6.84
C LEU A 285 -34.05 11.82 7.91
N TYR A 286 -34.25 11.08 9.01
CA TYR A 286 -33.25 10.94 10.07
C TYR A 286 -31.96 10.29 9.58
N LEU A 287 -32.06 9.21 8.79
CA LEU A 287 -30.90 8.53 8.23
C LEU A 287 -30.15 9.45 7.25
N VAL A 288 -30.88 10.11 6.35
CA VAL A 288 -30.29 11.07 5.39
C VAL A 288 -29.60 12.23 6.11
N SER A 289 -30.22 12.79 7.16
CA SER A 289 -29.65 13.87 7.96
C SER A 289 -28.37 13.42 8.68
N PHE A 290 -28.39 12.22 9.27
CA PHE A 290 -27.22 11.64 9.91
C PHE A 290 -26.05 11.45 8.94
N ILE A 291 -26.29 10.84 7.78
CA ILE A 291 -25.25 10.59 6.76
C ILE A 291 -24.69 11.93 6.24
N ASN A 292 -25.53 12.93 6.01
CA ASN A 292 -25.05 14.26 5.63
C ASN A 292 -24.23 14.93 6.73
N GLY A 293 -24.62 14.80 8.00
CA GLY A 293 -23.83 15.29 9.14
C GLY A 293 -22.43 14.66 9.16
N VAL A 294 -22.35 13.34 9.01
CA VAL A 294 -21.06 12.61 8.90
C VAL A 294 -20.28 13.06 7.65
N GLY A 295 -20.94 13.18 6.51
CA GLY A 295 -20.35 13.64 5.26
C GLY A 295 -19.76 15.05 5.37
N GLY A 296 -20.43 15.96 6.08
CA GLY A 296 -19.94 17.31 6.36
C GLY A 296 -18.70 17.31 7.26
N ILE A 297 -18.68 16.46 8.29
CA ILE A 297 -17.50 16.28 9.16
C ILE A 297 -16.31 15.73 8.35
N LEU A 298 -16.53 14.68 7.56
CA LEU A 298 -15.46 14.11 6.73
C LEU A 298 -14.94 15.15 5.74
N LEU A 299 -15.82 15.84 5.02
CA LEU A 299 -15.46 16.91 4.10
C LEU A 299 -14.60 17.99 4.77
N LEU A 300 -14.99 18.45 5.97
CA LEU A 300 -14.20 19.42 6.74
C LEU A 300 -12.81 18.87 7.10
N LEU A 301 -12.74 17.64 7.62
CA LEU A 301 -11.46 17.02 7.99
C LEU A 301 -10.54 16.87 6.77
N GLN A 302 -11.09 16.52 5.61
CA GLN A 302 -10.34 16.42 4.36
C GLN A 302 -9.80 17.78 3.90
N CYS A 303 -10.61 18.85 3.97
CA CYS A 303 -10.18 20.22 3.67
C CYS A 303 -9.05 20.66 4.61
N LEU A 304 -9.21 20.45 5.92
CA LEU A 304 -8.18 20.77 6.91
C LEU A 304 -6.89 19.97 6.68
N ARG A 305 -7.02 18.70 6.28
CA ARG A 305 -5.86 17.85 5.98
C ARG A 305 -5.13 18.31 4.73
N LEU A 306 -5.86 18.71 3.69
CA LEU A 306 -5.30 19.29 2.48
C LEU A 306 -4.58 20.60 2.78
N TRP A 307 -5.22 21.50 3.51
CA TRP A 307 -4.63 22.76 3.96
C TRP A 307 -3.31 22.55 4.70
N ASN A 308 -3.29 21.62 5.66
CA ASN A 308 -2.12 21.33 6.48
C ASN A 308 -0.93 20.76 5.70
N VAL A 309 -1.10 20.33 4.44
CA VAL A 309 0.04 19.94 3.59
C VAL A 309 0.81 21.16 3.09
N PHE A 310 0.11 22.27 2.80
CA PHE A 310 0.70 23.51 2.29
C PHE A 310 1.04 24.50 3.40
N PHE A 311 0.25 24.49 4.48
CA PHE A 311 0.42 25.34 5.64
C PHE A 311 0.46 24.49 6.91
N PRO A 312 1.58 23.81 7.18
CA PRO A 312 1.72 22.95 8.35
C PRO A 312 1.50 23.75 9.65
N HIS A 313 0.61 23.25 10.51
CA HIS A 313 0.31 23.91 11.77
C HIS A 313 0.38 22.90 12.95
N PRO A 314 1.15 23.16 14.02
CA PRO A 314 1.40 22.18 15.09
C PRO A 314 0.14 21.62 15.75
N PHE A 315 -0.89 22.45 15.93
CA PHE A 315 -2.16 22.00 16.52
C PHE A 315 -2.92 21.04 15.59
N ALA A 316 -2.93 21.33 14.28
CA ALA A 316 -3.54 20.44 13.29
C ALA A 316 -2.76 19.13 13.18
N GLU A 317 -1.43 19.18 13.21
CA GLU A 317 -0.60 17.97 13.22
C GLU A 317 -0.85 17.09 14.44
N LYS A 318 -0.93 17.69 15.64
CA LYS A 318 -1.27 16.98 16.87
C LYS A 318 -2.65 16.33 16.78
N PHE A 319 -3.63 17.06 16.25
CA PHE A 319 -4.98 16.55 16.04
C PHE A 319 -5.01 15.38 15.03
N PHE A 320 -4.37 15.54 13.87
CA PHE A 320 -4.30 14.48 12.86
C PHE A 320 -3.53 13.25 13.36
N ARG A 321 -2.50 13.45 14.18
CA ARG A 321 -1.78 12.33 14.83
C ARG A 321 -2.67 11.58 15.81
N TYR A 322 -3.55 12.28 16.50
CA TYR A 322 -4.53 11.66 17.38
C TYR A 322 -5.53 10.81 16.57
N ILE A 323 -6.10 11.31 15.47
CA ILE A 323 -7.08 10.51 14.70
C ILE A 323 -6.44 9.50 13.73
N ALA A 324 -5.12 9.56 13.51
CA ALA A 324 -4.39 8.70 12.57
C ALA A 324 -4.62 7.19 12.74
N PRO A 325 -4.70 6.61 13.96
CA PRO A 325 -4.90 5.18 14.13
C PRO A 325 -6.20 4.65 13.52
N PHE A 326 -7.21 5.51 13.29
CA PHE A 326 -8.49 5.13 12.69
C PHE A 326 -8.50 5.30 11.17
N HIS A 327 -7.46 5.87 10.56
CA HIS A 327 -7.36 6.04 9.10
C HIS A 327 -8.58 6.71 8.43
N LEU A 328 -9.29 7.57 9.16
CA LEU A 328 -10.45 8.28 8.64
C LEU A 328 -10.07 9.37 7.63
N VAL A 329 -8.91 10.00 7.83
CA VAL A 329 -8.34 11.04 6.96
C VAL A 329 -6.80 10.94 7.00
N ASN A 330 -6.19 10.56 5.89
CA ASN A 330 -4.76 10.25 5.79
C ASN A 330 -3.96 11.34 5.06
N ARG A 331 -2.63 11.26 5.07
CA ARG A 331 -1.76 12.07 4.19
C ARG A 331 -1.30 11.20 3.03
N TYR A 332 -1.26 11.78 1.84
CA TYR A 332 -0.77 11.10 0.64
C TYR A 332 0.49 11.79 0.10
N GLY A 333 1.28 11.02 -0.64
CA GLY A 333 2.55 11.46 -1.19
C GLY A 333 3.65 10.41 -1.01
N ILE A 334 3.91 9.63 -2.05
CA ILE A 334 5.01 8.66 -2.10
C ILE A 334 6.02 9.15 -3.13
N PHE A 335 7.31 8.87 -2.90
CA PHE A 335 8.41 9.26 -3.79
C PHE A 335 8.53 10.78 -3.99
N ALA A 336 8.27 11.55 -2.93
CA ALA A 336 8.47 13.00 -2.95
C ALA A 336 9.93 13.37 -3.26
N VAL A 337 10.89 12.61 -2.71
CA VAL A 337 12.32 12.67 -3.03
C VAL A 337 12.69 11.42 -3.83
N MET A 338 13.43 11.58 -4.92
CA MET A 338 13.72 10.49 -5.84
C MET A 338 14.99 9.75 -5.45
N THR A 339 14.89 8.43 -5.31
CA THR A 339 16.07 7.57 -5.18
C THR A 339 16.73 7.39 -6.54
N THR A 340 18.02 7.73 -6.65
CA THR A 340 18.78 7.68 -7.92
C THR A 340 19.69 6.45 -8.06
N LYS A 341 19.92 5.71 -6.98
CA LYS A 341 20.67 4.44 -6.95
C LYS A 341 19.86 3.34 -6.28
N ARG A 342 20.06 2.08 -6.69
CA ARG A 342 19.36 0.95 -6.07
C ARG A 342 20.34 0.18 -5.19
N PHE A 343 20.38 0.54 -3.92
CA PHE A 343 21.07 -0.28 -2.94
C PHE A 343 20.16 -1.42 -2.47
N GLU A 344 20.74 -2.59 -2.26
CA GLU A 344 20.06 -3.77 -1.76
C GLU A 344 20.86 -4.38 -0.63
N ILE A 345 20.19 -4.66 0.48
CA ILE A 345 20.76 -5.48 1.54
C ILE A 345 20.63 -6.95 1.13
N VAL A 346 21.78 -7.63 1.11
CA VAL A 346 21.89 -9.08 0.92
C VAL A 346 22.23 -9.70 2.26
N ILE A 347 21.56 -10.80 2.59
CA ILE A 347 21.71 -11.51 3.86
C ILE A 347 22.35 -12.85 3.58
N GLU A 348 23.41 -13.15 4.31
CA GLU A 348 24.21 -14.36 4.12
C GLU A 348 24.36 -15.10 5.44
N GLY A 349 24.18 -16.41 5.42
CA GLY A 349 24.49 -17.28 6.55
C GLY A 349 25.76 -18.09 6.32
N SER A 350 26.36 -18.57 7.41
CA SER A 350 27.54 -19.42 7.38
C SER A 350 27.57 -20.39 8.57
N GLN A 351 28.15 -21.57 8.38
CA GLN A 351 28.43 -22.52 9.46
C GLN A 351 29.81 -22.33 10.09
N ASP A 352 30.77 -21.81 9.32
CA ASP A 352 32.19 -21.72 9.70
C ASP A 352 32.73 -20.28 9.79
N GLY A 353 31.97 -19.29 9.30
CA GLY A 353 32.38 -17.89 9.23
C GLY A 353 33.20 -17.53 7.99
N PHE A 354 33.52 -18.49 7.13
CA PHE A 354 34.35 -18.31 5.92
C PHE A 354 33.54 -18.49 4.64
N HIS A 355 32.69 -19.52 4.58
CA HIS A 355 31.83 -19.79 3.44
C HIS A 355 30.43 -19.23 3.69
N TRP A 356 30.03 -18.28 2.86
CA TRP A 356 28.79 -17.52 3.02
C TRP A 356 27.78 -17.85 1.92
N GLU A 357 26.56 -18.18 2.32
CA GLU A 357 25.47 -18.50 1.42
C GLU A 357 24.30 -17.53 1.57
N GLU A 358 23.80 -17.01 0.43
CA GLU A 358 22.75 -16.00 0.39
C GLU A 358 21.35 -16.57 0.66
N TYR A 359 20.60 -15.89 1.55
CA TYR A 359 19.15 -16.01 1.65
C TYR A 359 18.48 -15.24 0.51
N LEU A 360 17.60 -15.91 -0.23
CA LEU A 360 16.98 -15.31 -1.42
C LEU A 360 15.52 -14.96 -1.17
N PHE A 361 15.17 -13.72 -1.47
CA PHE A 361 13.82 -13.18 -1.28
C PHE A 361 12.88 -13.58 -2.43
N ARG A 362 11.56 -13.53 -2.18
CA ARG A 362 10.57 -14.01 -3.14
C ARG A 362 10.39 -13.11 -4.34
N TYR A 363 10.60 -11.81 -4.20
CA TYR A 363 10.17 -10.84 -5.20
C TYR A 363 11.13 -9.68 -5.37
N LYS A 364 11.80 -9.20 -4.32
CA LYS A 364 12.82 -8.16 -4.48
C LYS A 364 14.01 -8.67 -5.30
N PRO A 365 14.74 -7.79 -6.00
CA PRO A 365 15.99 -8.14 -6.65
C PRO A 365 16.93 -8.86 -5.68
N SER A 366 17.38 -10.03 -6.12
CA SER A 366 18.30 -10.89 -5.40
C SER A 366 19.28 -11.48 -6.42
N GLU A 367 18.88 -12.51 -7.16
CA GLU A 367 19.74 -13.16 -8.14
C GLU A 367 19.84 -12.34 -9.43
N VAL A 368 21.05 -12.17 -9.96
CA VAL A 368 21.31 -11.35 -11.15
C VAL A 368 20.67 -11.90 -12.43
N THR A 369 20.53 -13.23 -12.53
CA THR A 369 19.88 -13.92 -13.64
C THR A 369 18.36 -13.94 -13.53
N ARG A 370 17.79 -13.54 -12.39
CA ARG A 370 16.36 -13.65 -12.16
C ARG A 370 15.60 -12.47 -12.75
N ARG A 371 14.69 -12.81 -13.66
CA ARG A 371 13.75 -11.87 -14.27
C ARG A 371 12.86 -11.18 -13.20
N PRO A 372 12.79 -9.84 -13.17
CA PRO A 372 11.86 -9.10 -12.31
C PRO A 372 10.39 -9.46 -12.64
N ARG A 373 9.59 -9.76 -11.62
CA ARG A 373 8.23 -10.33 -11.77
C ARG A 373 7.12 -9.28 -11.66
N ARG A 374 5.96 -9.57 -12.26
CA ARG A 374 4.70 -8.88 -11.96
C ARG A 374 4.04 -9.59 -10.77
N ILE A 375 3.62 -8.82 -9.78
CA ILE A 375 3.23 -9.29 -8.44
C ILE A 375 1.89 -8.68 -8.03
N SER A 376 1.74 -7.37 -8.25
CA SER A 376 0.49 -6.64 -7.99
C SER A 376 -0.70 -7.37 -8.65
N PRO A 377 -1.82 -7.61 -7.93
CA PRO A 377 -2.24 -6.96 -6.68
C PRO A 377 -1.73 -7.57 -5.35
N TYR A 378 -0.95 -8.65 -5.38
CA TYR A 378 -0.37 -9.24 -4.15
C TYR A 378 0.68 -8.30 -3.52
N GLN A 379 0.71 -8.23 -2.19
CA GLN A 379 1.67 -7.41 -1.43
C GLN A 379 2.68 -8.28 -0.66
N PRO A 380 3.93 -8.44 -1.14
CA PRO A 380 4.99 -9.12 -0.41
C PRO A 380 5.63 -8.19 0.62
N ARG A 381 5.14 -8.24 1.86
CA ARG A 381 5.47 -7.23 2.87
C ARG A 381 6.92 -7.25 3.28
N LEU A 382 7.52 -8.43 3.44
CA LEU A 382 8.94 -8.56 3.79
C LEU A 382 9.84 -7.99 2.69
N ASP A 383 9.59 -8.36 1.43
CA ASP A 383 10.33 -7.85 0.27
C ASP A 383 10.21 -6.33 0.12
N TRP A 384 9.01 -5.80 0.31
CA TRP A 384 8.77 -4.36 0.22
C TRP A 384 9.42 -3.59 1.38
N GLN A 385 9.34 -4.13 2.61
CA GLN A 385 9.94 -3.50 3.78
C GLN A 385 11.47 -3.47 3.69
N ALA A 386 12.08 -4.51 3.11
CA ALA A 386 13.52 -4.57 2.91
C ALA A 386 14.07 -3.47 2.00
N TRP A 387 13.25 -2.90 1.10
CA TRP A 387 13.67 -1.78 0.25
C TRP A 387 14.02 -0.51 1.05
N PHE A 388 13.46 -0.34 2.25
CA PHE A 388 13.74 0.84 3.08
C PHE A 388 15.08 0.77 3.82
N LEU A 389 15.64 -0.44 4.01
CA LEU A 389 16.85 -0.66 4.80
C LEU A 389 18.04 0.20 4.37
N PRO A 390 18.37 0.38 3.07
CA PRO A 390 19.52 1.17 2.67
C PRO A 390 19.38 2.67 2.95
N PHE A 391 18.19 3.16 3.31
CA PHE A 391 17.96 4.56 3.69
C PHE A 391 18.18 4.82 5.17
N THR A 392 18.43 3.77 5.97
CA THR A 392 18.65 3.86 7.40
C THR A 392 19.99 3.26 7.78
N GLN A 393 20.43 3.53 9.01
CA GLN A 393 21.62 2.91 9.57
C GLN A 393 21.29 1.54 10.15
N TYR A 394 22.27 0.64 10.17
CA TYR A 394 22.10 -0.65 10.84
C TYR A 394 21.69 -0.46 12.31
N GLY A 395 20.69 -1.21 12.74
CA GLY A 395 20.12 -1.14 14.08
C GLY A 395 19.00 -0.11 14.26
N ALA A 396 18.77 0.80 13.29
CA ALA A 396 17.65 1.73 13.34
C ALA A 396 16.29 1.03 13.18
N GLU A 397 16.26 -0.14 12.55
CA GLU A 397 15.07 -0.92 12.20
C GLU A 397 14.97 -2.18 13.08
N PRO A 398 14.18 -2.19 14.17
CA PRO A 398 14.10 -3.32 15.10
C PRO A 398 13.64 -4.62 14.43
N TRP A 399 12.71 -4.53 13.48
CA TRP A 399 12.20 -5.67 12.72
C TRP A 399 13.32 -6.41 11.98
N PHE A 400 14.31 -5.69 11.45
CA PHE A 400 15.39 -6.28 10.67
C PHE A 400 16.33 -7.09 11.57
N LYS A 401 16.67 -6.56 12.74
CA LYS A 401 17.45 -7.30 13.75
C LYS A 401 16.73 -8.56 14.20
N ASN A 402 15.42 -8.47 14.49
CA ASN A 402 14.63 -9.64 14.85
C ASN A 402 14.58 -10.66 13.71
N PHE A 403 14.46 -10.19 12.46
CA PHE A 403 14.49 -11.06 11.29
C PHE A 403 15.80 -11.86 11.21
N LEU A 404 16.97 -11.22 11.37
CA LEU A 404 18.26 -11.90 11.41
C LEU A 404 18.35 -12.94 12.54
N VAL A 405 17.84 -12.61 13.73
CA VAL A 405 17.78 -13.54 14.87
C VAL A 405 16.90 -14.76 14.55
N HIS A 406 15.78 -14.57 13.86
CA HIS A 406 14.90 -15.67 13.46
C HIS A 406 15.52 -16.58 12.39
N LEU A 407 16.37 -16.02 11.51
CA LEU A 407 17.15 -16.81 10.56
C LEU A 407 18.23 -17.64 11.26
N LEU A 408 18.97 -17.06 12.21
CA LEU A 408 19.92 -17.79 13.08
C LEU A 408 19.24 -18.90 13.91
N LYS A 409 17.96 -18.73 14.26
CA LYS A 409 17.17 -19.75 14.96
C LYS A 409 16.53 -20.78 14.02
N GLY A 410 16.56 -20.57 12.70
CA GLY A 410 15.86 -21.44 11.73
C GLY A 410 14.34 -21.43 11.89
N THR A 411 13.73 -20.30 12.27
CA THR A 411 12.29 -20.24 12.57
C THR A 411 11.46 -20.55 11.31
N PRO A 412 10.63 -21.61 11.27
CA PRO A 412 9.94 -22.03 10.04
C PRO A 412 8.97 -20.98 9.48
N ASP A 413 8.17 -20.35 10.35
CA ASP A 413 7.19 -19.33 9.95
C ASP A 413 7.87 -18.12 9.27
N VAL A 414 9.11 -17.78 9.67
CA VAL A 414 9.89 -16.65 9.13
C VAL A 414 10.65 -17.06 7.87
N THR A 415 11.33 -18.21 7.89
CA THR A 415 12.06 -18.72 6.71
C THR A 415 11.11 -19.04 5.54
N ALA A 416 9.84 -19.39 5.80
CA ALA A 416 8.82 -19.58 4.78
C ALA A 416 8.50 -18.29 3.98
N LEU A 417 8.76 -17.10 4.54
CA LEU A 417 8.61 -15.83 3.82
C LEU A 417 9.64 -15.69 2.70
N LEU A 418 10.77 -16.38 2.80
CA LEU A 418 11.84 -16.36 1.80
C LEU A 418 11.58 -17.37 0.69
N ARG A 419 12.26 -17.17 -0.44
CA ARG A 419 12.24 -18.07 -1.60
C ARG A 419 13.17 -19.25 -1.39
N LYS A 420 14.40 -18.97 -0.93
CA LYS A 420 15.44 -19.96 -0.68
C LYS A 420 16.01 -19.72 0.71
N ASN A 421 15.96 -20.77 1.54
CA ASN A 421 16.79 -20.91 2.72
C ASN A 421 17.96 -21.83 2.35
N PRO A 422 19.22 -21.35 2.32
CA PRO A 422 20.38 -22.21 2.04
C PRO A 422 20.68 -23.21 3.17
N PHE A 423 20.04 -23.06 4.34
CA PHE A 423 20.25 -23.86 5.53
C PHE A 423 18.98 -24.64 5.93
N PRO A 424 18.50 -25.61 5.12
CA PRO A 424 17.24 -26.33 5.39
C PRO A 424 17.37 -27.36 6.52
N SER A 425 18.54 -27.96 6.70
CA SER A 425 18.76 -29.06 7.66
C SER A 425 19.16 -28.57 9.05
N ALA A 426 19.97 -27.53 9.12
CA ALA A 426 20.41 -26.89 10.37
C ALA A 426 20.62 -25.39 10.13
N PRO A 427 20.15 -24.49 11.01
CA PRO A 427 20.33 -23.06 10.84
C PRO A 427 21.81 -22.66 10.86
N PRO A 428 22.17 -21.49 10.28
CA PRO A 428 23.56 -21.03 10.27
C PRO A 428 24.02 -20.63 11.68
N ARG A 429 25.32 -20.80 11.96
CA ARG A 429 25.95 -20.30 13.20
C ARG A 429 26.22 -18.80 13.15
N TYR A 430 26.56 -18.30 11.96
CA TYR A 430 26.86 -16.90 11.71
C TYR A 430 25.93 -16.34 10.64
N ILE A 431 25.53 -15.09 10.79
CA ILE A 431 24.78 -14.36 9.77
C ILE A 431 25.41 -12.97 9.58
N ARG A 432 25.48 -12.50 8.34
CA ARG A 432 25.92 -11.15 8.02
C ARG A 432 24.97 -10.49 7.03
N SER A 433 25.06 -9.18 6.97
CA SER A 433 24.32 -8.37 6.00
C SER A 433 25.26 -7.43 5.28
N VAL A 434 25.16 -7.37 3.96
CA VAL A 434 26.06 -6.62 3.08
C VAL A 434 25.24 -5.79 2.10
N ILE A 435 25.81 -4.68 1.63
CA ILE A 435 25.18 -3.76 0.69
C ILE A 435 25.77 -3.96 -0.69
N TYR A 436 24.88 -4.11 -1.67
CA TYR A 436 25.22 -4.09 -3.09
C TYR A 436 24.47 -2.96 -3.80
N ASN A 437 25.10 -2.34 -4.79
CA ASN A 437 24.39 -1.50 -5.75
C ASN A 437 23.94 -2.36 -6.94
N TYR A 438 22.64 -2.38 -7.20
CA TYR A 438 22.03 -3.09 -8.32
C TYR A 438 21.73 -2.11 -9.45
N THR A 439 22.01 -2.54 -10.68
CA THR A 439 21.65 -1.80 -11.89
C THR A 439 21.02 -2.76 -12.91
N PHE A 440 20.08 -2.27 -13.71
CA PHE A 440 19.56 -3.04 -14.82
C PHE A 440 20.64 -3.23 -15.88
N THR A 441 20.75 -4.45 -16.40
CA THR A 441 21.62 -4.74 -17.55
C THR A 441 21.16 -4.02 -18.82
N SER A 442 22.08 -3.80 -19.75
CA SER A 442 21.80 -3.40 -21.13
C SER A 442 21.19 -4.58 -21.94
N TYR A 443 20.70 -4.30 -23.16
CA TYR A 443 20.25 -5.37 -24.06
C TYR A 443 21.39 -6.33 -24.42
N GLU A 444 22.57 -5.79 -24.72
CA GLU A 444 23.76 -6.56 -25.10
C GLU A 444 24.25 -7.45 -23.94
N GLU A 445 24.33 -6.90 -22.73
CA GLU A 445 24.72 -7.65 -21.53
C GLU A 445 23.76 -8.82 -21.30
N ARG A 446 22.45 -8.56 -21.33
CA ARG A 446 21.43 -9.59 -21.14
C ARG A 446 21.48 -10.67 -22.22
N GLN A 447 21.71 -10.30 -23.48
CA GLN A 447 21.88 -11.28 -24.56
C GLN A 447 23.13 -12.15 -24.36
N LYS A 448 24.22 -11.56 -23.86
CA LYS A 448 25.51 -12.24 -23.67
C LYS A 448 25.51 -13.21 -22.49
N ASN A 449 24.95 -12.84 -21.34
CA ASN A 449 25.07 -13.62 -20.10
C ASN A 449 23.73 -14.01 -19.43
N GLY A 450 22.60 -13.59 -20.00
CA GLY A 450 21.26 -13.88 -19.46
C GLY A 450 20.88 -13.08 -18.21
N CYS A 451 21.74 -12.17 -17.73
CA CYS A 451 21.50 -11.39 -16.52
C CYS A 451 20.49 -10.25 -16.76
N TRP A 452 19.61 -10.05 -15.78
CA TRP A 452 18.69 -8.90 -15.70
C TRP A 452 19.26 -7.76 -14.86
N TRP A 453 20.20 -8.08 -13.99
CA TRP A 453 20.85 -7.16 -13.08
C TRP A 453 22.36 -7.30 -13.14
N ASN A 454 23.06 -6.18 -13.02
CA ASN A 454 24.44 -6.13 -12.55
C ASN A 454 24.40 -5.76 -11.07
N ARG A 455 25.32 -6.32 -10.27
CA ARG A 455 25.50 -5.92 -8.87
C ARG A 455 26.96 -5.70 -8.54
N THR A 456 27.25 -4.64 -7.79
CA THR A 456 28.59 -4.33 -7.30
C THR A 456 28.58 -4.25 -5.79
N PHE A 457 29.48 -4.96 -5.11
CA PHE A 457 29.64 -4.87 -3.66
C PHE A 457 30.01 -3.44 -3.28
N ILE A 458 29.40 -2.94 -2.20
CA ILE A 458 29.65 -1.58 -1.69
C ILE A 458 30.37 -1.66 -0.34
N ALA A 459 29.75 -2.30 0.63
CA ALA A 459 30.25 -2.40 2.00
C ALA A 459 29.50 -3.47 2.80
N GLU A 460 30.01 -3.79 3.98
CA GLU A 460 29.22 -4.45 5.02
C GLU A 460 28.12 -3.50 5.52
N TYR A 461 26.90 -4.01 5.70
CA TYR A 461 25.78 -3.22 6.23
C TYR A 461 25.78 -3.23 7.76
N GLY A 462 26.10 -4.38 8.36
CA GLY A 462 26.13 -4.56 9.80
C GLY A 462 27.10 -5.66 10.20
N PRO A 463 27.41 -5.80 11.51
CA PRO A 463 28.36 -6.77 12.00
C PRO A 463 27.88 -8.20 11.77
N VAL A 464 28.84 -9.14 11.74
CA VAL A 464 28.54 -10.57 11.82
C VAL A 464 27.85 -10.87 13.16
N MET A 465 26.69 -11.51 13.10
CA MET A 465 25.92 -11.93 14.26
C MET A 465 25.99 -13.45 14.44
N HIS A 466 26.02 -13.89 15.69
CA HIS A 466 25.84 -15.27 16.12
C HIS A 466 24.97 -15.30 17.37
N LEU A 467 24.35 -16.44 17.68
CA LEU A 467 23.67 -16.62 18.96
C LEU A 467 24.73 -16.86 20.04
N LYS A 468 24.55 -16.27 21.23
CA LYS A 468 25.37 -16.65 22.37
C LYS A 468 25.14 -18.14 22.65
N ASP A 469 26.23 -18.89 22.78
CA ASP A 469 26.18 -20.26 23.29
C ASP A 469 25.50 -20.21 24.68
N LYS A 470 24.54 -21.12 24.89
CA LYS A 470 23.74 -21.17 26.12
C LYS A 470 24.54 -21.71 27.29
#